data_AF-A0A061NJU9-F1
#
_entry.id   AF-A0A061NJU9-F1
#
_cell.length_a   1.000
_cell.length_b   1.000
_cell.length_c   1.000
_cell.angle_alpha   90.00
_cell.angle_beta   90.00
_cell.angle_gamma   90.00
#
_symmetry.space_group_name_H-M   'P 1'
#
loop_
_entity.id
_entity.type
_entity.pdbx_description
1 polymer ?
#
loop_
_entity_poly.entity_id
_entity_poly.type
_entity_poly.pdbx_seq_one_letter_code
_entity_poly.pdbx_strand_id
1 'polypeptide(L)'
;MTTPTISSNQFRSIVIYTTCGTALLSLPTTLANIVSQDAWWIPLVSLLLGFPYVLLIILFGRWFPNDTFVVMLTRLFGTWLGKIAGVLFLLLPFLSAPHHLHFFTQFIMTHFFRDTPSIILTASFMAVVTVAVYRDIEVIGRASELTMFIFIFSVLLFSVFVIQDVDTSYLKPMFQSEPGTYVETILFMNSRIVAVHMIILLVLFPRNIRDKRKAEHALLAATSSLVCFCL
;
A
#
# COMPACT_ATOMS: atom_id res chain seq x y z
N MET A 1 -8.85 23.16 -18.93
CA MET A 1 -8.14 22.74 -17.69
C MET A 1 -7.47 21.41 -17.99
N THR A 2 -6.14 21.38 -18.15
CA THR A 2 -5.38 20.13 -18.29
C THR A 2 -5.51 19.36 -16.99
N THR A 3 -6.08 18.16 -17.02
CA THR A 3 -6.08 17.29 -15.83
C THR A 3 -4.64 17.06 -15.40
N PRO A 4 -4.27 17.29 -14.13
CA PRO A 4 -2.90 17.06 -13.67
C PRO A 4 -2.53 15.60 -13.92
N THR A 5 -1.39 15.38 -14.58
CA THR A 5 -0.94 14.05 -15.02
C THR A 5 0.38 13.68 -14.39
N ILE A 6 0.47 12.47 -13.84
CA ILE A 6 1.70 11.92 -13.28
C ILE A 6 2.48 11.09 -14.32
N SER A 7 3.80 11.06 -14.17
CA SER A 7 4.68 10.21 -14.98
C SER A 7 4.54 8.73 -14.57
N SER A 8 4.98 7.81 -15.42
CA SER A 8 4.96 6.38 -15.09
C SER A 8 5.87 6.03 -13.90
N ASN A 9 6.96 6.77 -13.68
CA ASN A 9 7.88 6.54 -12.55
C ASN A 9 7.29 7.06 -11.24
N GLN A 10 6.63 8.22 -11.29
CA GLN A 10 5.87 8.77 -10.16
C GLN A 10 4.75 7.82 -9.77
N PHE A 11 4.02 7.30 -10.77
CA PHE A 11 2.99 6.30 -10.52
C PHE A 11 3.57 5.02 -9.92
N ARG A 12 4.67 4.48 -10.46
CA ARG A 12 5.37 3.32 -9.86
C ARG A 12 5.71 3.57 -8.40
N SER A 13 6.18 4.77 -8.08
CA SER A 13 6.55 5.16 -6.72
C SER A 13 5.35 5.21 -5.79
N ILE A 14 4.24 5.80 -6.24
CA ILE A 14 2.96 5.80 -5.52
C ILE A 14 2.47 4.38 -5.26
N VAL A 15 2.52 3.49 -6.26
CA VAL A 15 2.11 2.09 -6.11
C VAL A 15 2.92 1.41 -5.00
N ILE A 16 4.24 1.53 -5.04
CA ILE A 16 5.13 0.96 -4.02
C ILE A 16 4.79 1.51 -2.63
N TYR A 17 4.68 2.83 -2.45
CA TYR A 17 4.34 3.40 -1.13
C TYR A 17 2.96 2.97 -0.63
N THR A 18 1.98 2.89 -1.53
CA THR A 18 0.61 2.51 -1.18
C THR A 18 0.55 1.06 -0.71
N THR A 19 1.39 0.17 -1.24
CA THR A 19 1.41 -1.24 -0.82
C THR A 19 2.39 -1.52 0.33
N CYS A 20 3.57 -0.89 0.35
CA CYS A 20 4.61 -1.15 1.37
C CYS A 20 4.43 -0.35 2.66
N GLY A 21 3.89 0.87 2.60
CA GLY A 21 4.11 1.89 3.62
C GLY A 21 3.78 1.44 5.05
N THR A 22 2.51 1.12 5.31
CA THR A 22 2.07 0.65 6.63
C THR A 22 2.38 -0.82 6.87
N ALA A 23 2.43 -1.61 5.81
CA ALA A 23 2.72 -3.03 5.86
C ALA A 23 4.12 -3.31 6.43
N LEU A 24 5.15 -2.61 5.96
CA LEU A 24 6.54 -2.85 6.38
C LEU A 24 6.74 -2.73 7.91
N LEU A 25 6.02 -1.80 8.55
CA LEU A 25 6.15 -1.54 9.98
C LEU A 25 5.22 -2.40 10.85
N SER A 26 4.04 -2.79 10.35
CA SER A 26 3.02 -3.49 11.14
C SER A 26 3.03 -5.00 10.95
N LEU A 27 3.49 -5.48 9.79
CA LEU A 27 3.40 -6.89 9.40
C LEU A 27 4.20 -7.83 10.30
N PRO A 28 5.49 -7.56 10.63
CA PRO A 28 6.29 -8.52 11.38
C PRO A 28 5.66 -8.85 12.74
N THR A 29 5.25 -7.82 13.48
CA THR A 29 4.61 -7.99 14.80
C THR A 29 3.25 -8.66 14.68
N THR A 30 2.43 -8.27 13.70
CA THR A 30 1.09 -8.86 13.53
C THR A 30 1.17 -10.34 13.18
N LEU A 31 2.06 -10.72 12.26
CA LEU A 31 2.20 -12.10 11.83
C LEU A 31 2.86 -12.97 12.90
N ALA A 32 3.89 -12.46 13.60
CA ALA A 32 4.49 -13.18 14.73
C ALA A 32 3.46 -13.45 15.84
N ASN A 33 2.52 -12.54 16.10
CA ASN A 33 1.46 -12.78 17.09
C ASN A 33 0.45 -13.86 16.68
N ILE A 34 0.26 -14.11 15.37
CA ILE A 34 -0.75 -15.06 14.87
C ILE A 34 -0.13 -16.43 14.57
N VAL A 35 1.02 -16.47 13.89
CA VAL A 35 1.67 -17.71 13.42
C VAL A 35 3.11 -17.87 13.92
N SER A 36 3.55 -17.02 14.85
CA SER A 36 4.87 -17.11 15.51
C SER A 36 6.03 -17.22 14.50
N GLN A 37 6.84 -18.27 14.58
CA GLN A 37 8.00 -18.49 13.72
C GLN A 37 7.65 -18.74 12.25
N ASP A 38 6.39 -19.04 11.92
CA ASP A 38 5.95 -19.31 10.54
C ASP A 38 5.56 -18.03 9.78
N ALA A 39 5.74 -16.85 10.38
CA ALA A 39 5.37 -15.56 9.83
C ALA A 39 6.08 -15.20 8.51
N TRP A 40 7.25 -15.76 8.24
CA TRP A 40 8.12 -15.34 7.13
C TRP A 40 7.57 -15.66 5.73
N TRP A 41 6.85 -16.77 5.56
CA TRP A 41 6.36 -17.19 4.23
C TRP A 41 4.97 -16.67 3.88
N ILE A 42 4.18 -16.26 4.88
CA ILE A 42 2.80 -15.79 4.71
C ILE A 42 2.72 -14.57 3.77
N PRO A 43 3.56 -13.50 3.92
CA PRO A 43 3.52 -12.35 3.03
C PRO A 43 3.78 -12.71 1.57
N LEU A 44 4.68 -13.67 1.31
CA LEU A 44 5.04 -14.10 -0.05
C LEU A 44 3.83 -14.70 -0.76
N VAL A 45 3.10 -15.59 -0.08
CA VAL A 45 1.89 -16.20 -0.63
C VAL A 45 0.78 -15.17 -0.80
N SER A 46 0.58 -14.28 0.18
CA SER A 46 -0.41 -13.20 0.09
C SER A 46 -0.15 -12.23 -1.07
N LEU A 47 1.12 -11.93 -1.36
CA LEU A 47 1.54 -11.09 -2.50
C LEU A 47 1.34 -11.80 -3.83
N LEU A 48 1.62 -13.10 -3.92
CA LEU A 48 1.34 -13.89 -5.13
C LEU A 48 -0.16 -13.91 -5.44
N LEU A 49 -1.00 -14.08 -4.42
CA LEU A 49 -2.46 -13.92 -4.53
C LEU A 49 -2.89 -12.47 -4.81
N GLY A 50 -1.96 -11.52 -4.79
CA GLY A 50 -2.15 -10.11 -5.13
C GLY A 50 -2.17 -9.82 -6.63
N PHE A 51 -1.47 -10.62 -7.43
CA PHE A 51 -1.36 -10.42 -8.89
C PHE A 51 -2.70 -10.38 -9.63
N PRO A 52 -3.69 -11.22 -9.30
CA PRO A 52 -5.03 -11.12 -9.90
C PRO A 52 -5.64 -9.72 -9.77
N TYR A 53 -5.46 -9.02 -8.65
CA TYR A 53 -5.97 -7.65 -8.49
C TYR A 53 -5.27 -6.67 -9.43
N VAL A 54 -3.96 -6.81 -9.63
CA VAL A 54 -3.21 -6.00 -10.58
C VAL A 54 -3.73 -6.19 -12.00
N LEU A 55 -3.98 -7.44 -12.39
CA LEU A 55 -4.54 -7.76 -13.71
C LEU A 55 -5.94 -7.17 -13.88
N LEU A 56 -6.79 -7.23 -12.84
CA LEU A 56 -8.10 -6.59 -12.85
C LEU A 56 -7.99 -5.07 -13.03
N ILE A 57 -7.07 -4.41 -12.34
CA ILE A 57 -6.84 -2.96 -12.47
C ILE A 57 -6.42 -2.61 -13.90
N ILE A 58 -5.49 -3.37 -14.48
CA ILE A 58 -5.04 -3.21 -15.86
C ILE A 58 -6.22 -3.38 -16.83
N LEU A 59 -7.04 -4.42 -16.64
CA LEU A 59 -8.21 -4.70 -17.47
C LEU A 59 -9.19 -3.52 -17.44
N PHE A 60 -9.53 -3.03 -16.26
CA PHE A 60 -10.41 -1.88 -16.10
C PHE A 60 -9.82 -0.60 -16.70
N GLY A 61 -8.51 -0.39 -16.54
CA GLY A 61 -7.81 0.74 -17.15
C GLY A 61 -7.84 0.74 -18.67
N ARG A 62 -7.84 -0.45 -19.29
CA ARG A 62 -7.97 -0.62 -20.74
C ARG A 62 -9.40 -0.42 -21.24
N TRP A 63 -10.39 -0.90 -20.49
CA TRP A 63 -11.81 -0.78 -20.84
C TRP A 63 -12.37 0.63 -20.63
N PHE A 64 -11.91 1.34 -19.60
CA PHE A 64 -12.41 2.66 -19.21
C PHE A 64 -11.30 3.72 -19.15
N PRO A 65 -10.57 3.96 -20.25
CA PRO A 65 -9.30 4.68 -20.25
C PRO A 65 -9.39 6.14 -19.78
N ASN A 66 -10.54 6.78 -19.90
CA ASN A 66 -10.72 8.21 -19.59
C ASN A 66 -11.73 8.46 -18.47
N ASP A 67 -12.30 7.41 -17.90
CA ASP A 67 -13.31 7.52 -16.86
C ASP A 67 -12.64 7.63 -15.48
N THR A 68 -13.33 8.29 -14.55
CA THR A 68 -12.99 8.17 -13.13
C THR A 68 -13.51 6.83 -12.60
N PHE A 69 -12.97 6.36 -11.48
CA PHE A 69 -13.48 5.17 -10.81
C PHE A 69 -15.00 5.21 -10.58
N VAL A 70 -15.53 6.35 -10.13
CA VAL A 70 -16.98 6.50 -9.92
C VAL A 70 -17.76 6.42 -11.23
N VAL A 71 -17.26 7.02 -12.31
CA VAL A 71 -17.90 6.94 -13.63
C VAL A 71 -17.88 5.50 -14.15
N MET A 72 -16.77 4.78 -13.96
CA MET A 72 -16.65 3.37 -14.30
C MET A 72 -17.71 2.53 -13.56
N LEU A 73 -17.88 2.74 -12.25
CA LEU A 73 -18.92 2.05 -11.47
C LEU A 73 -20.33 2.39 -11.97
N THR A 74 -20.61 3.64 -12.33
CA THR A 74 -21.93 4.01 -12.88
C THR A 74 -22.20 3.39 -14.25
N ARG A 75 -21.17 3.14 -15.06
CA ARG A 75 -21.33 2.44 -16.34
C ARG A 75 -21.58 0.94 -16.16
N LEU A 76 -20.95 0.32 -15.15
CA LEU A 76 -21.07 -1.11 -14.89
C LEU A 76 -22.36 -1.49 -14.17
N PHE A 77 -22.76 -0.71 -13.16
CA PHE A 77 -23.90 -1.05 -12.28
C PHE A 77 -25.12 -0.14 -12.49
N GLY A 78 -25.03 0.83 -13.40
CA GLY A 78 -26.03 1.88 -13.58
C GLY A 78 -25.86 3.06 -12.62
N THR A 79 -26.59 4.15 -12.88
CA THR A 79 -26.38 5.44 -12.21
C THR A 79 -26.58 5.40 -10.70
N TRP A 80 -27.58 4.68 -10.21
CA TRP A 80 -27.91 4.62 -8.79
C TRP A 80 -26.94 3.71 -8.02
N LEU A 81 -26.85 2.44 -8.40
CA LEU A 81 -25.98 1.46 -7.75
C LEU A 81 -24.49 1.84 -7.88
N GLY A 82 -24.07 2.34 -9.04
CA GLY A 82 -22.67 2.75 -9.24
C GLY A 82 -22.26 3.95 -8.39
N LYS A 83 -23.16 4.92 -8.16
CA LYS A 83 -22.90 6.04 -7.23
C LYS A 83 -22.80 5.56 -5.80
N ILE A 84 -23.72 4.70 -5.36
CA ILE A 84 -23.69 4.13 -4.00
C ILE A 84 -22.39 3.34 -3.79
N ALA A 85 -22.01 2.48 -4.75
CA ALA A 85 -20.77 1.73 -4.69
C ALA A 85 -19.54 2.66 -4.67
N GLY A 86 -19.56 3.75 -5.45
CA GLY A 86 -18.48 4.74 -5.43
C GLY A 86 -18.34 5.46 -4.09
N VAL A 87 -19.46 5.83 -3.46
CA VAL A 87 -19.45 6.44 -2.11
C VAL A 87 -18.96 5.43 -1.08
N LEU A 88 -19.49 4.21 -1.08
CA LEU A 88 -19.07 3.16 -0.15
C LEU A 88 -17.57 2.86 -0.28
N PHE A 89 -17.07 2.85 -1.51
CA PHE A 89 -15.65 2.69 -1.77
C PHE A 89 -14.82 3.84 -1.22
N LEU A 90 -15.22 5.10 -1.43
CA LEU A 90 -14.52 6.27 -0.91
C LEU A 90 -14.57 6.38 0.62
N LEU A 91 -15.57 5.75 1.27
CA LEU A 91 -15.61 5.64 2.73
C LEU A 91 -14.50 4.72 3.28
N LEU A 92 -14.03 3.73 2.53
CA LEU A 92 -12.97 2.82 3.00
C LEU A 92 -11.67 3.55 3.36
N PRO A 93 -11.05 4.35 2.46
CA PRO A 93 -9.86 5.12 2.82
C PRO A 93 -10.14 6.20 3.87
N PHE A 94 -11.34 6.77 3.87
CA PHE A 94 -11.72 7.76 4.87
C PHE A 94 -11.73 7.16 6.29
N LEU A 95 -12.23 5.94 6.45
CA LEU A 95 -12.26 5.23 7.73
C LEU A 95 -10.89 4.64 8.12
N SER A 96 -10.02 4.32 7.15
CA SER A 96 -8.68 3.77 7.44
C SER A 96 -7.61 4.84 7.69
N ALA A 97 -7.76 6.04 7.13
CA ALA A 97 -6.77 7.11 7.29
C ALA A 97 -6.45 7.48 8.75
N PRO A 98 -7.42 7.60 9.68
CA PRO A 98 -7.12 7.86 11.10
C PRO A 98 -6.29 6.75 11.74
N HIS A 99 -6.54 5.49 11.36
CA HIS A 99 -5.79 4.35 11.87
C HIS A 99 -4.32 4.40 11.40
N HIS A 100 -4.08 4.72 10.13
CA HIS A 100 -2.72 4.90 9.61
C HIS A 100 -1.98 6.06 10.29
N LEU A 101 -2.67 7.19 10.49
CA LEU A 101 -2.09 8.36 11.17
C LEU A 101 -1.75 8.05 12.63
N HIS A 102 -2.63 7.35 13.34
CA HIS A 102 -2.39 6.92 14.71
C HIS A 102 -1.21 5.94 14.80
N PHE A 103 -1.18 4.92 13.93
CA PHE A 103 -0.11 3.94 13.89
C PHE A 103 1.26 4.60 13.63
N PHE A 104 1.33 5.51 12.66
CA PHE A 104 2.56 6.23 12.36
C PHE A 104 3.00 7.14 13.53
N THR A 105 2.05 7.81 14.18
CA THR A 105 2.34 8.63 15.37
C THR A 105 2.91 7.79 16.51
N GLN A 106 2.31 6.63 16.80
CA GLN A 106 2.79 5.72 17.84
C GLN A 106 4.19 5.16 17.53
N PHE A 107 4.46 4.83 16.27
CA PHE A 107 5.78 4.40 15.83
C PHE A 107 6.84 5.47 16.12
N ILE A 108 6.57 6.72 15.73
CA ILE A 108 7.50 7.84 15.96
C ILE A 108 7.71 8.13 17.44
N MET A 109 6.65 8.08 18.25
CA MET A 109 6.76 8.24 19.71
C MET A 109 7.63 7.14 20.34
N THR A 110 7.41 5.89 19.94
CA THR A 110 8.09 4.74 20.55
C THR A 110 9.60 4.76 20.30
N HIS A 111 10.01 5.19 19.10
CA HIS A 111 11.39 5.07 18.62
C HIS A 111 12.20 6.37 18.63
N PHE A 112 11.57 7.53 18.49
CA PHE A 112 12.29 8.81 18.33
C PHE A 112 11.91 9.85 19.38
N PHE A 113 10.61 10.06 19.61
CA PHE A 113 10.10 11.17 20.42
C PHE A 113 9.20 10.69 21.56
N ARG A 114 9.77 9.91 22.49
CA ARG A 114 9.03 9.25 23.57
C ARG A 114 8.26 10.22 24.49
N ASP A 115 8.85 11.38 24.76
CA ASP A 115 8.29 12.36 25.69
C ASP A 115 7.38 13.40 25.02
N THR A 116 7.28 13.38 23.68
CA THR A 116 6.46 14.35 22.95
C THR A 116 4.99 13.92 22.95
N PRO A 117 4.04 14.80 23.35
CA PRO A 117 2.62 14.49 23.27
C PRO A 117 2.16 14.09 21.87
N SER A 118 1.36 13.02 21.78
CA SER A 118 0.86 12.47 20.51
C SER A 118 0.12 13.50 19.66
N ILE A 119 -0.57 14.45 20.29
CA ILE A 119 -1.31 15.51 19.60
C ILE A 119 -0.41 16.44 18.79
N ILE A 120 0.81 16.73 19.27
CA ILE A 120 1.76 17.61 18.57
C ILE A 120 2.26 16.91 17.31
N LEU A 121 2.65 15.64 17.44
CA LEU A 121 3.10 14.83 16.30
C LEU A 121 1.97 14.63 15.28
N THR A 122 0.78 14.26 15.74
CA THR A 122 -0.40 14.10 14.87
C THR A 122 -0.72 15.40 14.11
N ALA A 123 -0.73 16.55 14.80
CA ALA A 123 -0.98 17.84 14.18
C ALA A 123 0.09 18.21 13.15
N SER A 124 1.36 17.88 13.41
CA SER A 124 2.45 18.12 12.47
C SER A 124 2.30 17.31 11.18
N PHE A 125 1.93 16.02 11.29
CA PHE A 125 1.64 15.18 10.13
C PHE A 125 0.41 15.65 9.37
N MET A 126 -0.64 16.04 10.08
CA MET A 126 -1.84 16.59 9.45
C MET A 126 -1.53 17.87 8.68
N ALA A 127 -0.67 18.75 9.19
CA ALA A 127 -0.26 19.95 8.46
C ALA A 127 0.42 19.59 7.12
N VAL A 128 1.32 18.60 7.11
CA VAL A 128 1.96 18.12 5.88
C VAL A 128 0.94 17.53 4.91
N VAL A 129 0.02 16.70 5.40
CA VAL A 129 -1.04 16.10 4.57
C VAL A 129 -1.96 17.18 4.00
N THR A 130 -2.36 18.19 4.79
CA THR A 130 -3.19 19.30 4.32
C THR A 130 -2.49 20.09 3.21
N VAL A 131 -1.19 20.38 3.36
CA VAL A 131 -0.42 21.05 2.29
C VAL A 131 -0.32 20.16 1.04
N ALA A 132 -0.12 18.85 1.20
CA ALA A 132 -0.04 17.92 0.09
C ALA A 132 -1.37 17.81 -0.68
N VAL A 133 -2.51 17.79 0.02
CA VAL A 133 -3.86 17.73 -0.56
C VAL A 133 -4.28 19.06 -1.17
N TYR A 134 -3.83 20.19 -0.61
CA TYR A 134 -4.04 21.52 -1.19
C TYR A 134 -3.30 21.68 -2.53
N ARG A 135 -2.28 20.86 -2.78
CA ARG A 135 -1.56 20.79 -4.04
C ARG A 135 -2.12 19.66 -4.91
N ASP A 136 -1.89 19.78 -6.23
CA ASP A 136 -2.29 18.75 -7.17
C ASP A 136 -1.51 17.44 -6.97
N ILE A 137 -2.06 16.36 -7.51
CA ILE A 137 -1.47 15.01 -7.47
C ILE A 137 -0.05 14.94 -8.06
N GLU A 138 0.31 15.88 -8.93
CA GLU A 138 1.68 16.00 -9.45
C GLU A 138 2.72 16.28 -8.36
N VAL A 139 2.37 17.04 -7.33
CA VAL A 139 3.27 17.33 -6.22
C VAL A 139 3.51 16.07 -5.39
N ILE A 140 2.47 15.29 -5.14
CA ILE A 140 2.56 13.97 -4.47
C ILE A 140 3.39 13.01 -5.33
N GLY A 141 3.18 13.00 -6.65
CA GLY A 141 3.96 12.21 -7.60
C GLY A 141 5.45 12.54 -7.55
N ARG A 142 5.82 13.82 -7.61
CA ARG A 142 7.23 14.27 -7.53
C ARG A 142 7.84 13.98 -6.17
N ALA A 143 7.11 14.21 -5.09
CA ALA A 143 7.59 13.92 -3.74
C ALA A 143 7.88 12.43 -3.57
N SER A 144 6.96 11.56 -4.01
CA SER A 144 7.15 10.10 -3.91
C SER A 144 8.33 9.61 -4.76
N GLU A 145 8.52 10.13 -5.98
CA GLU A 145 9.68 9.77 -6.80
C GLU A 145 10.99 10.22 -6.16
N LEU A 146 11.04 11.43 -5.58
CA LEU A 146 12.22 11.95 -4.90
C LEU A 146 12.58 11.14 -3.65
N THR A 147 11.59 10.81 -2.82
CA THR A 147 11.83 10.06 -1.57
C THR A 147 12.07 8.58 -1.81
N MET A 148 11.72 8.04 -2.98
CA MET A 148 11.89 6.62 -3.31
C MET A 148 13.33 6.14 -3.12
N PHE A 149 14.32 6.94 -3.52
CA PHE A 149 15.73 6.58 -3.34
C PHE A 149 16.09 6.42 -1.86
N ILE A 150 15.62 7.36 -1.02
CA ILE A 150 15.83 7.34 0.43
C ILE A 150 15.12 6.11 1.03
N PHE A 151 13.90 5.81 0.59
CA PHE A 151 13.15 4.65 1.06
C PHE A 151 13.89 3.33 0.77
N ILE A 152 14.30 3.09 -0.48
CA ILE A 152 15.03 1.88 -0.86
C ILE A 152 16.34 1.78 -0.09
N PHE A 153 17.09 2.88 -0.01
CA PHE A 153 18.35 2.92 0.74
C PHE A 153 18.14 2.59 2.23
N SER A 154 17.09 3.13 2.84
CA SER A 154 16.75 2.88 4.25
C SER A 154 16.38 1.43 4.50
N VAL A 155 15.60 0.81 3.61
CA VAL A 155 15.23 -0.62 3.71
C VAL A 155 16.47 -1.51 3.58
N LEU A 156 17.33 -1.25 2.59
CA LEU A 156 18.56 -2.01 2.40
C LEU A 156 19.49 -1.89 3.61
N LEU A 157 19.66 -0.67 4.14
CA LEU A 157 20.49 -0.42 5.31
C LEU A 157 19.93 -1.16 6.54
N PHE A 158 18.61 -1.10 6.75
CA PHE A 158 17.93 -1.83 7.81
C PHE A 158 18.16 -3.34 7.69
N SER A 159 17.98 -3.94 6.50
CA SER A 159 18.21 -5.36 6.27
C SER A 159 19.67 -5.77 6.55
N VAL A 160 20.65 -4.95 6.15
CA VAL A 160 22.08 -5.23 6.39
C VAL A 160 22.45 -5.19 7.88
N PHE A 161 21.83 -4.31 8.67
CA PHE A 161 22.07 -4.30 10.11
C PHE A 161 21.35 -5.45 10.83
N VAL A 162 20.09 -5.70 10.48
CA VAL A 162 19.28 -6.74 11.13
C VAL A 162 19.83 -8.13 10.88
N ILE A 163 20.42 -8.41 9.70
CA ILE A 163 20.90 -9.76 9.37
C ILE A 163 21.97 -10.28 10.34
N GLN A 164 22.70 -9.37 11.01
CA GLN A 164 23.72 -9.75 12.00
C GLN A 164 23.10 -10.32 13.28
N ASP A 165 21.87 -9.92 13.61
CA ASP A 165 21.14 -10.34 14.80
C ASP A 165 20.17 -11.52 14.52
N VAL A 166 20.11 -12.00 13.27
CA VAL A 166 19.21 -13.11 12.91
C VAL A 166 19.76 -14.44 13.42
N ASP A 167 19.12 -15.00 14.44
CA ASP A 167 19.32 -16.39 14.82
C ASP A 167 18.27 -17.30 14.17
N THR A 168 18.72 -18.08 13.19
CA THR A 168 17.89 -19.05 12.46
C THR A 168 17.33 -20.18 13.34
N SER A 169 17.82 -20.33 14.58
CA SER A 169 17.26 -21.28 15.54
C SER A 169 15.80 -20.96 15.88
N TYR A 170 15.42 -19.67 15.91
CA TYR A 170 14.05 -19.21 16.16
C TYR A 170 13.07 -19.52 15.01
N LEU A 171 13.57 -19.86 13.82
CA LEU A 171 12.71 -20.32 12.71
C LEU A 171 12.27 -21.78 12.88
N LYS A 172 12.89 -22.52 13.82
CA LYS A 172 12.61 -23.93 14.05
C LYS A 172 11.81 -24.12 15.35
N PRO A 173 10.92 -25.12 15.40
CA PRO A 173 10.47 -25.95 14.27
C PRO A 173 9.52 -25.16 13.36
N MET A 174 9.60 -25.42 12.05
CA MET A 174 8.74 -24.79 11.03
C MET A 174 7.38 -25.51 10.94
N PHE A 175 6.37 -24.79 10.47
CA PHE A 175 5.02 -25.25 10.18
C PHE A 175 4.28 -25.81 11.40
N GLN A 176 4.29 -25.08 12.51
CA GLN A 176 3.68 -25.53 13.77
C GLN A 176 2.25 -25.02 13.98
N SER A 177 1.88 -23.93 13.32
CA SER A 177 0.51 -23.42 13.41
C SER A 177 -0.47 -24.34 12.66
N GLU A 178 -1.75 -24.31 13.05
CA GLU A 178 -2.78 -25.12 12.40
C GLU A 178 -3.01 -24.67 10.94
N PRO A 179 -3.29 -25.59 10.01
CA PRO A 179 -3.55 -25.25 8.61
C PRO A 179 -4.63 -24.18 8.43
N GLY A 180 -5.68 -24.19 9.26
CA GLY A 180 -6.75 -23.19 9.25
C GLY A 180 -6.23 -21.78 9.55
N THR A 181 -5.34 -21.65 10.53
CA THR A 181 -4.72 -20.38 10.91
C THR A 181 -3.89 -19.79 9.78
N TYR A 182 -3.16 -20.61 9.01
CA TYR A 182 -2.45 -20.12 7.84
C TYR A 182 -3.39 -19.53 6.80
N VAL A 183 -4.48 -20.25 6.47
CA VAL A 183 -5.46 -19.78 5.48
C VAL A 183 -6.10 -18.47 5.93
N GLU A 184 -6.54 -18.39 7.19
CA GLU A 184 -7.12 -17.16 7.74
C GLU A 184 -6.12 -16.00 7.70
N THR A 185 -4.85 -16.24 8.07
CA THR A 185 -3.81 -15.21 8.06
C THR A 185 -3.53 -14.73 6.64
N ILE A 186 -3.42 -15.64 5.67
CA ILE A 186 -3.20 -15.30 4.26
C ILE A 186 -4.38 -14.48 3.72
N LEU A 187 -5.61 -14.87 4.01
CA LEU A 187 -6.82 -14.16 3.58
C LEU A 187 -6.94 -12.79 4.25
N PHE A 188 -6.62 -12.69 5.53
CA PHE A 188 -6.57 -11.43 6.26
C PHE A 188 -5.56 -10.47 5.63
N MET A 189 -4.35 -10.94 5.34
CA MET A 189 -3.30 -10.17 4.68
C MET A 189 -3.72 -9.71 3.28
N ASN A 190 -4.23 -10.64 2.49
CA ASN A 190 -4.62 -10.38 1.12
C ASN A 190 -5.80 -9.39 1.03
N SER A 191 -6.82 -9.53 1.88
CA SER A 191 -7.98 -8.63 1.91
C SER A 191 -7.66 -7.24 2.45
N ARG A 192 -7.00 -7.14 3.62
CA ARG A 192 -6.77 -5.85 4.28
C ARG A 192 -5.65 -5.05 3.66
N ILE A 193 -4.58 -5.71 3.23
CA ILE A 193 -3.36 -5.03 2.80
C ILE A 193 -3.29 -5.03 1.28
N VAL A 194 -3.44 -6.17 0.62
CA VAL A 194 -3.20 -6.20 -0.84
C VAL A 194 -4.40 -5.67 -1.62
N ALA A 195 -5.60 -6.19 -1.41
CA ALA A 195 -6.77 -5.85 -2.22
C ALA A 195 -7.19 -4.38 -2.07
N VAL A 196 -7.35 -3.88 -0.84
CA VAL A 196 -7.80 -2.50 -0.60
C VAL A 196 -6.83 -1.47 -1.19
N HIS A 197 -5.52 -1.65 -0.97
CA HIS A 197 -4.48 -0.75 -1.46
C HIS A 197 -4.25 -0.86 -2.97
N MET A 198 -4.60 -2.00 -3.59
CA MET A 198 -4.58 -2.12 -5.04
C MET A 198 -5.81 -1.43 -5.65
N ILE A 199 -7.02 -1.68 -5.13
CA ILE A 199 -8.25 -1.12 -5.71
C ILE A 199 -8.26 0.41 -5.58
N ILE A 200 -7.69 1.01 -4.53
CA ILE A 200 -7.59 2.48 -4.41
C ILE A 200 -6.76 3.12 -5.53
N LEU A 201 -5.85 2.37 -6.17
CA LEU A 201 -5.11 2.86 -7.33
C LEU A 201 -6.02 3.12 -8.54
N LEU A 202 -7.23 2.55 -8.61
CA LEU A 202 -8.20 2.87 -9.65
C LEU A 202 -8.74 4.32 -9.56
N VAL A 203 -8.55 4.99 -8.43
CA VAL A 203 -8.83 6.43 -8.32
C VAL A 203 -7.83 7.25 -9.13
N LEU A 204 -6.59 6.75 -9.28
CA LEU A 204 -5.48 7.39 -10.00
C LEU A 204 -5.37 6.90 -11.45
N PHE A 205 -5.31 5.59 -11.64
CA PHE A 205 -5.24 4.93 -12.94
C PHE A 205 -6.65 4.53 -13.40
N PRO A 206 -7.05 4.78 -14.67
CA PRO A 206 -6.21 5.15 -15.81
C PRO A 206 -6.16 6.65 -16.16
N ARG A 207 -7.00 7.48 -15.53
CA ARG A 207 -7.27 8.85 -16.00
C ARG A 207 -6.13 9.83 -15.76
N ASN A 208 -5.42 9.75 -14.63
CA ASN A 208 -4.43 10.74 -14.21
C ASN A 208 -3.00 10.41 -14.67
N ILE A 209 -2.80 9.46 -15.57
CA ILE A 209 -1.47 9.01 -15.99
C ILE A 209 -1.24 9.27 -17.48
N ARG A 210 -0.08 9.85 -17.78
CA ARG A 210 0.29 10.29 -19.14
C ARG A 210 0.43 9.13 -20.13
N ASP A 211 1.06 8.03 -19.70
CA ASP A 211 1.33 6.85 -20.53
C ASP A 211 0.76 5.60 -19.85
N LYS A 212 -0.41 5.17 -20.33
CA LYS A 212 -1.16 4.04 -19.75
C LYS A 212 -0.42 2.72 -19.91
N ARG A 213 0.29 2.51 -21.03
CA ARG A 213 1.04 1.28 -21.27
C ARG A 213 2.21 1.17 -20.32
N LYS A 214 2.97 2.26 -20.13
CA LYS A 214 4.03 2.28 -19.11
C LYS A 214 3.49 2.15 -17.69
N ALA A 215 2.29 2.68 -17.42
CA ALA A 215 1.63 2.53 -16.13
C ALA A 215 1.26 1.07 -15.81
N GLU A 216 0.80 0.30 -16.80
CA GLU A 216 0.57 -1.14 -16.63
C GLU A 216 1.86 -1.88 -16.28
N HIS A 217 2.95 -1.58 -16.99
CA HIS A 217 4.27 -2.12 -16.66
C HIS A 217 4.73 -1.68 -15.27
N ALA A 218 4.42 -0.44 -14.85
CA ALA A 218 4.73 0.06 -13.51
C ALA A 218 3.96 -0.70 -12.42
N LEU A 219 2.68 -1.03 -12.63
CA LEU A 219 1.90 -1.84 -11.69
C LEU A 219 2.48 -3.24 -11.50
N LEU A 220 2.83 -3.90 -12.61
CA LEU A 220 3.44 -5.23 -12.59
C LEU A 220 4.83 -5.18 -11.94
N ALA A 221 5.68 -4.25 -12.36
CA ALA A 221 7.03 -4.10 -11.84
C ALA A 221 7.04 -3.76 -10.34
N ALA A 222 6.14 -2.87 -9.89
CA ALA A 222 5.99 -2.56 -8.48
C ALA A 222 5.60 -3.81 -7.68
N THR A 223 4.57 -4.55 -8.14
CA THR A 223 4.10 -5.76 -7.46
C THR A 223 5.18 -6.85 -7.39
N SER A 224 5.95 -7.05 -8.46
CA SER A 224 7.09 -7.97 -8.45
C SER A 224 8.22 -7.50 -7.55
N SER A 225 8.51 -6.19 -7.49
CA SER A 225 9.55 -5.63 -6.62
C SER A 225 9.20 -5.83 -5.15
N LEU A 226 7.91 -5.78 -4.79
CA LEU A 226 7.44 -6.00 -3.42
C LEU A 226 7.70 -7.43 -2.93
N VAL A 227 7.59 -8.43 -3.81
CA VAL A 227 7.97 -9.81 -3.48
C VAL A 227 9.44 -9.89 -3.10
N CYS A 228 10.30 -9.12 -3.77
CA CYS A 228 11.73 -9.06 -3.46
C CYS A 228 12.01 -8.34 -2.13
N PHE A 229 11.22 -7.32 -1.77
CA PHE A 229 11.37 -6.61 -0.48
C PHE A 229 10.85 -7.41 0.73
N CYS A 230 10.01 -8.41 0.52
CA CYS A 230 9.53 -9.31 1.57
C CYS A 230 10.41 -10.54 1.79
N LEU A 231 11.46 -10.74 0.98
CA LEU A 231 12.48 -11.78 1.13
C LEU A 231 13.72 -11.23 1.84
#